data_AF-A0A1Y3NIP6-F1
#
_entry.id   AF-A0A1Y3NIP6-F1
#
_cell.length_a   1.000
_cell.length_b   1.000
_cell.length_c   1.000
_cell.angle_alpha   90.00
_cell.angle_beta   90.00
_cell.angle_gamma   90.00
#
_symmetry.space_group_name_H-M   'P 1'
#
loop_
_entity.id
_entity.type
_entity.pdbx_description
1 polymer ?
#
loop_
_entity_poly.entity_id
_entity_poly.type
_entity_poly.pdbx_seq_one_letter_code
_entity_poly.pdbx_strand_id
1 'polypeptide(L)'
;HQQSLLHIASYINNKNIVNYLLQQENINLDSKDEDGKTPLFYAILSNNNSIAIKLIKNGANINAMDNMGMTPIFYAVFSKNIEIINTLIREA
;
A
#
# COMPACT_ATOMS: atom_id res chain seq x y z
N HIS A 1 -14.29 11.99 -2.02
CA HIS A 1 -13.16 11.18 -1.55
C HIS A 1 -13.38 9.71 -1.90
N GLN A 2 -12.88 9.26 -3.06
CA GLN A 2 -13.01 7.88 -3.54
C GLN A 2 -12.00 6.92 -2.88
N GLN A 3 -11.97 6.87 -1.54
CA GLN A 3 -11.11 5.93 -0.81
C GLN A 3 -11.84 4.60 -0.57
N SER A 4 -11.22 3.48 -0.96
CA SER A 4 -11.69 2.15 -0.55
C SER A 4 -11.45 1.90 0.93
N LEU A 5 -12.18 0.95 1.52
CA LEU A 5 -11.98 0.53 2.92
C LEU A 5 -10.52 0.13 3.21
N LEU A 6 -9.83 -0.43 2.20
CA LEU A 6 -8.45 -0.85 2.32
C LEU A 6 -7.48 0.34 2.39
N HIS A 7 -7.77 1.48 1.74
CA HIS A 7 -6.98 2.71 1.90
C HIS A 7 -7.01 3.18 3.35
N ILE A 8 -8.23 3.33 3.89
CA ILE A 8 -8.45 3.83 5.24
C ILE A 8 -7.78 2.89 6.25
N ALA A 9 -8.04 1.59 6.14
CA ALA A 9 -7.47 0.58 7.03
C ALA A 9 -5.93 0.54 7.00
N SER A 10 -5.34 0.75 5.81
CA SER A 10 -3.88 0.82 5.64
C SER A 10 -3.27 2.07 6.26
N TYR A 11 -3.92 3.22 6.07
CA TYR A 11 -3.45 4.49 6.62
C TYR A 11 -3.49 4.53 8.16
N ILE A 12 -4.61 4.11 8.75
CA ILE A 12 -4.76 4.10 10.23
C ILE A 12 -3.99 2.96 10.91
N ASN A 13 -3.27 2.13 10.13
CA ASN A 13 -2.50 0.99 10.59
C ASN A 13 -3.33 -0.04 11.41
N ASN A 14 -4.58 -0.32 10.99
CA ASN A 14 -5.41 -1.32 11.64
C ASN A 14 -5.22 -2.70 11.02
N LYS A 15 -4.23 -3.44 11.53
CA LYS A 15 -3.88 -4.79 11.05
C LYS A 15 -5.06 -5.76 11.05
N ASN A 16 -5.97 -5.68 12.02
CA ASN A 16 -7.11 -6.59 12.11
C ASN A 16 -8.09 -6.37 10.96
N ILE A 17 -8.41 -5.10 10.65
CA ILE A 17 -9.28 -4.76 9.53
C ILE A 17 -8.60 -5.11 8.21
N VAL A 18 -7.31 -4.79 8.05
CA VAL A 18 -6.55 -5.18 6.84
C VAL A 18 -6.62 -6.70 6.63
N ASN A 19 -6.38 -7.49 7.67
CA ASN A 19 -6.43 -8.95 7.57
C ASN A 19 -7.82 -9.46 7.18
N TYR A 20 -8.87 -8.90 7.77
CA TYR A 20 -10.25 -9.25 7.44
C TYR A 20 -10.60 -8.91 5.98
N LEU A 21 -10.18 -7.72 5.50
CA LEU A 21 -10.42 -7.29 4.12
C LEU A 21 -9.66 -8.17 3.11
N LEU A 22 -8.43 -8.56 3.41
CA LEU A 22 -7.63 -9.45 2.56
C LEU A 22 -8.20 -10.87 2.44
N GLN A 23 -9.12 -11.27 3.32
CA GLN A 23 -9.82 -12.56 3.24
C GLN A 23 -11.07 -12.51 2.35
N GLN A 24 -11.49 -11.32 1.87
CA GLN A 24 -12.67 -11.19 1.03
C GLN A 24 -12.34 -11.52 -0.43
N GLU A 25 -13.16 -12.35 -1.08
CA GLU A 25 -12.89 -12.87 -2.43
C GLU A 25 -12.67 -11.79 -3.50
N ASN A 26 -13.30 -10.62 -3.34
CA ASN A 26 -13.30 -9.54 -4.35
C ASN A 26 -12.60 -8.26 -3.88
N ILE A 27 -11.65 -8.37 -2.95
CA ILE A 27 -10.92 -7.19 -2.49
C ILE A 27 -9.96 -6.69 -3.58
N ASN A 28 -10.15 -5.44 -4.02
CA ASN A 28 -9.23 -4.81 -4.96
C ASN A 28 -8.07 -4.15 -4.22
N LEU A 29 -6.88 -4.75 -4.31
CA LEU A 29 -5.65 -4.23 -3.69
C LEU A 29 -5.10 -2.98 -4.39
N ASP A 30 -5.52 -2.75 -5.63
CA ASP A 30 -5.00 -1.70 -6.52
C ASP A 30 -6.06 -0.65 -6.84
N SER A 31 -7.14 -0.58 -6.04
CA SER A 31 -8.12 0.50 -6.13
C SER A 31 -7.39 1.83 -6.02
N LYS A 32 -7.58 2.73 -6.97
CA LYS A 32 -7.01 4.08 -6.92
C LYS A 32 -8.01 5.05 -6.32
N ASP A 33 -7.53 5.96 -5.47
CA ASP A 33 -8.30 7.09 -5.01
C ASP A 33 -8.20 8.30 -5.96
N GLU A 34 -8.69 9.46 -5.51
CA GLU A 34 -8.69 10.72 -6.28
C GLU A 34 -7.28 11.22 -6.63
N ASP A 35 -6.26 10.82 -5.86
CA ASP A 35 -4.86 11.13 -6.12
C ASP A 35 -4.16 10.09 -7.00
N GLY A 36 -4.88 9.05 -7.42
CA GLY A 36 -4.31 7.90 -8.12
C GLY A 36 -3.52 6.95 -7.23
N LYS A 37 -3.56 7.16 -5.90
CA LYS A 37 -2.83 6.33 -4.93
C LYS A 37 -3.61 5.05 -4.66
N THR A 38 -2.90 3.93 -4.52
CA THR A 38 -3.43 2.65 -4.06
C THR A 38 -3.28 2.51 -2.53
N PRO A 39 -3.94 1.54 -1.87
CA PRO A 39 -3.74 1.25 -0.46
C PRO A 39 -2.27 1.04 -0.05
N LEU A 40 -1.41 0.53 -0.95
CA LEU A 40 0.01 0.35 -0.70
C LEU A 40 0.72 1.68 -0.40
N PHE A 41 0.37 2.77 -1.08
CA PHE A 41 0.95 4.10 -0.81
C PHE A 41 0.69 4.52 0.64
N TYR A 42 -0.55 4.37 1.10
CA TYR A 42 -0.94 4.72 2.46
C TYR A 42 -0.31 3.80 3.50
N ALA A 43 -0.14 2.51 3.20
CA ALA A 43 0.55 1.59 4.07
C ALA A 43 2.04 1.99 4.25
N ILE A 44 2.71 2.41 3.18
CA ILE A 44 4.12 2.85 3.20
C ILE A 44 4.27 4.17 3.97
N LEU A 45 3.30 5.08 3.82
CA LEU A 45 3.28 6.37 4.54
C LEU A 45 2.83 6.24 5.99
N SER A 46 2.27 5.08 6.38
CA SER A 46 1.95 4.80 7.77
C SER A 46 3.23 4.51 8.56
N ASN A 47 3.23 4.79 9.86
CA ASN A 47 4.36 4.50 10.75
C ASN A 47 4.57 2.98 11.02
N ASN A 48 4.06 2.09 10.17
CA ASN A 48 4.14 0.64 10.37
C ASN A 48 4.27 -0.17 9.07
N ASN A 49 5.46 -0.74 8.88
CA ASN A 49 5.83 -1.50 7.68
C ASN A 49 5.02 -2.80 7.51
N SER A 50 4.44 -3.32 8.58
CA SER A 50 3.77 -4.62 8.59
C SER A 50 2.62 -4.73 7.59
N ILE A 51 1.86 -3.64 7.38
CA ILE A 51 0.75 -3.65 6.42
C ILE A 51 1.28 -3.54 5.00
N ALA A 52 2.26 -2.67 4.74
CA ALA A 52 2.86 -2.53 3.42
C ALA A 52 3.45 -3.86 2.95
N ILE A 53 4.26 -4.52 3.78
CA ILE A 53 4.82 -5.85 3.49
C ILE A 53 3.71 -6.87 3.23
N LYS A 54 2.60 -6.79 3.99
CA LYS A 54 1.47 -7.71 3.80
C LYS A 54 0.77 -7.49 2.47
N LEU A 55 0.49 -6.25 2.09
CA LEU A 55 -0.10 -5.91 0.80
C LEU A 55 0.78 -6.37 -0.36
N ILE A 56 2.10 -6.11 -0.29
CA ILE A 56 3.08 -6.57 -1.29
C ILE A 56 3.01 -8.09 -1.45
N LYS A 57 3.07 -8.84 -0.33
CA LYS A 57 2.99 -10.32 -0.34
C LYS A 57 1.65 -10.87 -0.84
N ASN A 58 0.58 -10.06 -0.81
CA ASN A 58 -0.73 -10.44 -1.35
C ASN A 58 -0.92 -9.99 -2.81
N GLY A 59 0.14 -9.52 -3.47
CA GLY A 59 0.11 -9.20 -4.90
C GLY A 59 -0.36 -7.78 -5.22
N ALA A 60 -0.30 -6.84 -4.28
CA ALA A 60 -0.52 -5.43 -4.60
C ALA A 60 0.50 -4.95 -5.65
N ASN A 61 0.04 -4.17 -6.63
CA ASN A 61 0.90 -3.67 -7.70
C ASN A 61 1.92 -2.65 -7.16
N ILE A 62 3.16 -3.11 -7.02
CA ILE A 62 4.27 -2.31 -6.52
C ILE A 62 4.75 -1.22 -7.49
N ASN A 63 4.34 -1.31 -8.77
CA ASN A 63 4.68 -0.38 -9.84
C ASN A 63 3.52 0.57 -10.17
N ALA A 64 2.45 0.58 -9.37
CA ALA A 64 1.36 1.53 -9.54
C ALA A 64 1.89 2.96 -9.48
N MET A 65 1.40 3.83 -10.38
CA MET A 65 1.73 5.25 -10.36
C MET A 65 0.53 6.06 -9.86
N ASP A 66 0.80 7.02 -8.98
CA ASP A 66 -0.17 8.05 -8.62
C ASP A 66 -0.31 9.10 -9.74
N ASN A 67 -1.17 10.10 -9.54
CA ASN A 67 -1.43 11.15 -10.54
C ASN A 67 -0.20 12.04 -10.82
N MET A 68 0.83 11.99 -9.96
CA MET A 68 2.10 12.70 -10.16
C MET A 68 3.15 11.82 -10.85
N GLY A 69 2.82 10.57 -11.19
CA GLY A 69 3.76 9.61 -11.75
C GLY A 69 4.69 8.97 -10.72
N MET A 70 4.43 9.15 -9.42
CA MET A 70 5.25 8.59 -8.35
C MET A 70 4.80 7.16 -8.03
N THR A 71 5.77 6.29 -7.75
CA THR A 71 5.56 4.88 -7.44
C THR A 71 5.70 4.59 -5.94
N PRO A 72 5.22 3.44 -5.43
CA PRO A 72 5.44 3.02 -4.06
C PRO A 72 6.90 3.11 -3.60
N ILE A 73 7.86 2.75 -4.46
CA ILE A 73 9.29 2.83 -4.13
C ILE A 73 9.78 4.28 -3.98
N PHE A 74 9.24 5.23 -4.73
CA PHE A 74 9.54 6.65 -4.55
C PHE A 74 9.20 7.11 -3.12
N TYR A 75 8.01 6.76 -2.63
CA TYR A 75 7.58 7.12 -1.27
C TYR A 75 8.37 6.38 -0.18
N ALA A 76 8.76 5.12 -0.42
CA ALA A 76 9.64 4.37 0.49
C ALA A 76 11.03 5.02 0.61
N VAL A 77 11.59 5.52 -0.51
CA VAL A 77 12.85 6.28 -0.54
C VAL A 77 12.70 7.63 0.15
N PHE A 78 11.63 8.37 -0.15
CA PHE A 78 11.35 9.67 0.45
C PHE A 78 11.23 9.58 2.00
N SER A 79 10.57 8.54 2.49
CA SER A 79 10.45 8.24 3.92
C SER A 79 11.69 7.60 4.55
N LYS A 80 12.75 7.33 3.77
CA LYS A 80 13.99 6.65 4.20
C LYS A 80 13.74 5.27 4.81
N ASN A 81 12.70 4.58 4.34
CA ASN A 81 12.24 3.31 4.88
C ASN A 81 12.94 2.12 4.21
N ILE A 82 14.16 1.82 4.67
CA ILE A 82 15.03 0.79 4.08
C ILE A 82 14.36 -0.60 4.04
N GLU A 83 13.56 -0.96 5.05
CA GLU A 83 12.88 -2.25 5.08
C GLU A 83 11.87 -2.40 3.93
N ILE A 84 11.07 -1.36 3.68
CA ILE A 84 10.12 -1.35 2.56
C ILE A 84 10.87 -1.28 1.23
N ILE A 85 11.93 -0.48 1.11
CA ILE A 85 12.75 -0.42 -0.11
C ILE A 85 13.27 -1.81 -0.46
N ASN A 86 13.89 -2.50 0.50
CA ASN A 86 14.40 -3.85 0.30
C ASN A 86 13.29 -4.84 -0.04
N THR A 87 12.11 -4.70 0.57
CA THR A 87 10.95 -5.53 0.25
C THR A 87 10.50 -5.30 -1.19
N LEU A 88 10.33 -4.04 -1.62
CA LEU A 88 9.90 -3.70 -2.97
C LEU A 88 10.91 -4.16 -4.03
N ILE A 89 12.22 -4.01 -3.79
CA ILE A 89 13.27 -4.47 -4.71
C ILE A 89 13.26 -6.00 -4.84
N ARG A 90 12.99 -6.73 -3.75
CA ARG A 90 12.96 -8.20 -3.78
C ARG A 90 11.76 -8.77 -4.53
N GLU A 91 10.63 -8.07 -4.48
CA GLU A 91 9.35 -8.54 -5.03
C GLU A 91 9.04 -7.89 -6.41
N ALA A 92 10.02 -7.21 -7.02
CA ALA A 92 9.93 -6.53 -8.32
C ALA A 92 10.15 -7.42 -9.54
#